data_AF-A0A6J8ATN9-F1
#
_entry.id   AF-A0A6J8ATN9-F1
#
_cell.length_a   1.000
_cell.length_b   1.000
_cell.length_c   1.000
_cell.angle_alpha   90.00
_cell.angle_beta   90.00
_cell.angle_gamma   90.00
#
_symmetry.space_group_name_H-M   'P 1'
#
loop_
_entity.id
_entity.type
_entity.pdbx_description
1 polymer ?
#
loop_
_entity_poly.entity_id
_entity_poly.type
_entity_poly.pdbx_seq_one_letter_code
_entity_poly.pdbx_strand_id
1 'polypeptide(L)'
;MNWGFTSDVPETNPIIEQKPLGGIPVGGNVTLTCTMPGGNPLAILSWNCTGISKNETVENTASYSIAFTINKSFNNKICACTADHKIYAYKTTVQHNLVVYYAPSDLPSIQQTPPGGIITSHIVILTCSVKGGNPLSILRWNCTGDTTNSTTDTTATYSISFPVNKSHNKAICACSASHPDTSYTHVIEHNLDVYYEPGTNPIISQIPHGGILTGNNIKLTCTVTGGNPLAILSWNCSGTIENNTVENTASYSIILSVNKSYNNKICTCTARHLISTYKPTVQQNLVVYYAPDDRLNIKQTPPGGIITSHIVILTCSVKGGNPLSILRWNCTGDTTNSTTDTTATYSVSFPVNKSHNKAICACSASHPDTSYKHVIEHNLDVYFAPDTNLTIQRTPAGAIISGNKVNLTCIASGGNPPATLSWNCSGTNTNYTTENTVSHSVEFEVDKRDNNKLCTCSATHPVTSYRQTVENRLFVYFKPFLDTTKSNSPANIDISENDHLFITVSVKSNPHPIIKWTFIAQENIDCCNNSVINSTSINVGLHSSSNISIDNLKKNQFGQYTFMATNVVGIFLRKFSVLGKGMYNVFCLLN
;
A
#
# COMPACT_ATOMS: atom_id res chain seq x y z
N MET A 1 89.93 -98.46 -71.75
CA MET A 1 88.63 -98.89 -71.19
C MET A 1 88.63 -98.57 -69.72
N ASN A 2 87.77 -97.64 -69.30
CA ASN A 2 87.05 -97.67 -68.03
C ASN A 2 86.05 -96.51 -68.06
N TRP A 3 84.86 -96.81 -68.59
CA TRP A 3 83.67 -96.01 -68.40
C TRP A 3 83.22 -96.21 -66.95
N GLY A 4 83.59 -95.27 -66.07
CA GLY A 4 83.02 -95.16 -64.73
C GLY A 4 81.81 -94.25 -64.80
N PHE A 5 80.61 -94.82 -64.86
CA PHE A 5 79.33 -94.12 -64.78
C PHE A 5 79.21 -93.44 -63.41
N THR A 6 79.17 -92.11 -63.37
CA THR A 6 78.61 -91.39 -62.22
C THR A 6 77.10 -91.56 -62.26
N SER A 7 76.54 -92.34 -61.33
CA SER A 7 75.11 -92.38 -61.10
C SER A 7 74.70 -91.07 -60.40
N ASP A 8 74.17 -90.12 -61.15
CA ASP A 8 73.60 -88.89 -60.60
C ASP A 8 72.24 -89.19 -59.96
N VAL A 9 72.28 -89.72 -58.73
CA VAL A 9 71.10 -89.76 -57.86
C VAL A 9 70.82 -88.31 -57.42
N PRO A 10 69.60 -87.77 -57.62
CA PRO A 10 69.27 -86.44 -57.15
C PRO A 10 69.25 -86.41 -55.61
N GLU A 11 70.18 -85.70 -54.98
CA GLU A 11 70.25 -85.54 -53.51
C GLU A 11 69.42 -84.34 -52.98
N THR A 12 68.71 -83.61 -53.85
CA THR A 12 68.00 -82.38 -53.48
C THR A 12 66.49 -82.48 -53.72
N ASN A 13 65.72 -81.74 -52.94
CA ASN A 13 64.28 -81.63 -53.12
C ASN A 13 63.95 -80.67 -54.29
N PRO A 14 62.79 -80.84 -54.97
CA PRO A 14 62.33 -79.91 -55.98
C PRO A 14 62.07 -78.53 -55.37
N ILE A 15 62.36 -77.48 -56.14
CA ILE A 15 62.17 -76.09 -55.73
C ILE A 15 60.89 -75.57 -56.37
N ILE A 16 60.01 -74.97 -55.56
CA ILE A 16 58.81 -74.29 -56.04
C ILE A 16 59.07 -72.79 -56.06
N GLU A 17 58.91 -72.17 -57.23
CA GLU A 17 58.92 -70.72 -57.42
C GLU A 17 57.52 -70.22 -57.80
N GLN A 18 57.05 -69.17 -57.14
CA GLN A 18 55.78 -68.52 -57.43
C GLN A 18 56.00 -67.18 -58.15
N LYS A 19 55.24 -66.95 -59.22
CA LYS A 19 55.16 -65.65 -59.91
C LYS A 19 53.70 -65.20 -60.05
N PRO A 20 53.31 -64.00 -59.59
CA PRO A 20 54.11 -63.02 -58.84
C PRO A 20 54.45 -63.48 -57.42
N LEU A 21 55.51 -62.93 -56.82
CA LEU A 21 55.92 -63.21 -55.44
C LEU A 21 54.89 -62.62 -54.45
N GLY A 22 54.65 -63.29 -53.32
CA GLY A 22 53.75 -62.80 -52.26
C GLY A 22 52.29 -63.27 -52.38
N GLY A 23 51.36 -62.60 -51.72
CA GLY A 23 49.93 -62.92 -51.86
C GLY A 23 49.32 -62.34 -53.13
N ILE A 24 48.31 -63.01 -53.67
CA ILE A 24 47.77 -62.72 -55.02
C ILE A 24 46.30 -62.31 -54.89
N PRO A 25 45.86 -61.18 -55.48
CA PRO A 25 44.46 -60.75 -55.43
C PRO A 25 43.54 -61.73 -56.16
N VAL A 26 42.30 -61.87 -55.68
CA VAL A 26 41.26 -62.64 -56.36
C VAL A 26 41.07 -62.14 -57.79
N GLY A 27 40.98 -63.06 -58.75
CA GLY A 27 40.94 -62.77 -60.19
C GLY A 27 42.32 -62.56 -60.82
N GLY A 28 43.39 -62.47 -60.03
CA GLY A 28 44.77 -62.48 -60.52
C GLY A 28 45.20 -63.88 -60.99
N ASN A 29 46.18 -63.93 -61.89
CA ASN A 29 46.76 -65.19 -62.36
C ASN A 29 48.04 -65.50 -61.59
N VAL A 30 48.16 -66.73 -61.10
CA VAL A 30 49.39 -67.26 -60.49
C VAL A 30 50.06 -68.25 -61.42
N THR A 31 51.39 -68.26 -61.44
CA THR A 31 52.18 -69.33 -62.03
C THR A 31 53.07 -69.93 -60.95
N LEU A 32 52.94 -71.24 -60.72
CA LEU A 32 53.84 -72.01 -59.86
C LEU A 32 54.74 -72.85 -60.74
N THR A 33 56.05 -72.71 -60.58
CA THR A 33 57.06 -73.46 -61.32
C THR A 33 57.77 -74.40 -60.37
N CYS A 34 57.73 -75.70 -60.67
CA CYS A 34 58.48 -76.70 -59.94
C CYS A 34 59.70 -77.07 -60.76
N THR A 35 60.88 -76.96 -60.16
CA THR A 35 62.15 -77.26 -60.82
C THR A 35 62.89 -78.31 -60.02
N MET A 36 63.29 -79.40 -60.66
CA MET A 36 64.11 -80.44 -60.04
C MET A 36 65.58 -80.20 -60.42
N PRO A 37 66.48 -79.91 -59.45
CA PRO A 37 67.89 -79.73 -59.73
C PRO A 37 68.56 -81.09 -60.01
N GLY A 38 68.75 -81.42 -61.29
CA GLY A 38 69.49 -82.61 -61.72
C GLY A 38 68.66 -83.89 -61.85
N GLY A 39 69.36 -85.01 -62.03
CA GLY A 39 68.79 -86.33 -62.32
C GLY A 39 68.78 -86.66 -63.82
N ASN A 40 69.46 -87.74 -64.20
CA ASN A 40 69.47 -88.28 -65.56
C ASN A 40 69.07 -89.78 -65.53
N PRO A 41 67.92 -90.18 -66.12
CA PRO A 41 66.98 -89.37 -66.87
C PRO A 41 66.15 -88.44 -65.96
N LEU A 42 65.58 -87.42 -66.60
CA LEU A 42 64.76 -86.39 -65.94
C LEU A 42 63.58 -87.01 -65.17
N ALA A 43 63.20 -86.37 -64.06
CA ALA A 43 62.12 -86.83 -63.20
C ALA A 43 60.75 -86.75 -63.90
N ILE A 44 59.78 -87.49 -63.37
CA ILE A 44 58.37 -87.22 -63.60
C ILE A 44 57.95 -86.18 -62.58
N LEU A 45 57.50 -85.01 -63.04
CA LEU A 45 57.00 -83.95 -62.16
C LEU A 45 55.48 -83.98 -62.14
N SER A 46 54.91 -84.04 -60.93
CA SER A 46 53.47 -84.06 -60.71
C SER A 46 53.05 -82.97 -59.73
N TRP A 47 52.11 -82.13 -60.15
CA TRP A 47 51.44 -81.17 -59.30
C TRP A 47 50.17 -81.78 -58.71
N ASN A 48 49.99 -81.61 -57.41
CA ASN A 48 48.77 -81.93 -56.69
C ASN A 48 48.34 -80.72 -55.86
N CYS A 49 47.38 -79.96 -56.37
CA CYS A 49 46.83 -78.79 -55.69
C CYS A 49 45.49 -79.14 -55.03
N THR A 50 45.57 -79.46 -53.73
CA THR A 50 44.40 -79.85 -52.93
C THR A 50 43.40 -78.70 -52.82
N GLY A 51 42.16 -78.90 -53.27
CA GLY A 51 41.09 -77.89 -53.24
C GLY A 51 41.08 -76.88 -54.39
N ILE A 52 42.01 -76.98 -55.35
CA ILE A 52 42.08 -76.14 -56.56
C ILE A 52 41.72 -76.96 -57.81
N SER A 53 41.77 -78.30 -57.71
CA SER A 53 41.51 -79.24 -58.82
C SER A 53 42.46 -79.03 -60.01
N LYS A 54 43.71 -78.64 -59.71
CA LYS A 54 44.80 -78.50 -60.68
C LYS A 54 45.82 -79.60 -60.41
N ASN A 55 45.60 -80.76 -61.03
CA ASN A 55 46.46 -81.93 -60.92
C ASN A 55 46.99 -82.26 -62.30
N GLU A 56 48.28 -82.02 -62.53
CA GLU A 56 48.91 -82.20 -63.83
C GLU A 56 50.24 -82.90 -63.64
N THR A 57 50.54 -83.85 -64.52
CA THR A 57 51.77 -84.64 -64.50
C THR A 57 52.42 -84.56 -65.87
N VAL A 58 53.73 -84.34 -65.88
CA VAL A 58 54.53 -84.34 -67.10
C VAL A 58 55.74 -85.25 -66.90
N GLU A 59 56.05 -86.04 -67.91
CA GLU A 59 57.18 -86.97 -67.87
C GLU A 59 58.44 -86.33 -68.47
N ASN A 60 59.61 -86.72 -67.96
CA ASN A 60 60.93 -86.39 -68.52
C ASN A 60 61.21 -84.88 -68.66
N THR A 61 60.99 -84.09 -67.61
CA THR A 61 61.31 -82.66 -67.62
C THR A 61 62.12 -82.22 -66.39
N ALA A 62 62.94 -81.19 -66.56
CA ALA A 62 63.67 -80.55 -65.47
C ALA A 62 62.81 -79.54 -64.70
N SER A 63 61.82 -78.94 -65.37
CA SER A 63 60.88 -77.99 -64.76
C SER A 63 59.49 -78.08 -65.36
N TYR A 64 58.47 -77.80 -64.54
CA TYR A 64 57.08 -77.76 -64.98
C TYR A 64 56.28 -76.69 -64.24
N SER A 65 55.61 -75.84 -65.01
CA SER A 65 54.83 -74.71 -64.49
C SER A 65 53.34 -74.93 -64.69
N ILE A 66 52.56 -74.70 -63.64
CA ILE A 66 51.10 -74.62 -63.71
C ILE A 66 50.65 -73.17 -63.53
N ALA A 67 49.65 -72.76 -64.31
CA ALA A 67 49.04 -71.44 -64.18
C ALA A 67 47.52 -71.57 -64.01
N PHE A 68 46.95 -70.74 -63.14
CA PHE A 68 45.52 -70.68 -62.88
C PHE A 68 45.12 -69.33 -62.28
N THR A 69 43.84 -69.00 -62.39
CA THR A 69 43.27 -67.77 -61.82
C THR A 69 42.88 -68.00 -60.36
N ILE A 70 43.22 -67.06 -59.49
CA ILE A 70 43.03 -67.15 -58.05
C ILE A 70 41.56 -66.91 -57.68
N ASN A 71 41.01 -67.82 -56.88
CA ASN A 71 39.71 -67.69 -56.22
C ASN A 71 39.92 -67.49 -54.70
N LYS A 72 39.01 -66.78 -54.03
CA LYS A 72 38.98 -66.60 -52.56
C LYS A 72 39.07 -67.94 -51.81
N SER A 73 38.47 -69.00 -52.33
CA SER A 73 38.49 -70.34 -51.71
C SER A 73 39.87 -71.02 -51.73
N PHE A 74 40.84 -70.49 -52.50
CA PHE A 74 42.19 -71.05 -52.60
C PHE A 74 43.13 -70.57 -51.48
N ASN A 75 42.68 -69.67 -50.61
CA ASN A 75 43.48 -69.23 -49.46
C ASN A 75 43.83 -70.40 -48.54
N ASN A 76 45.09 -70.50 -48.12
CA ASN A 76 45.65 -71.60 -47.32
C ASN A 76 45.54 -72.98 -47.98
N LYS A 77 45.22 -73.05 -49.28
CA LYS A 77 45.31 -74.31 -50.04
C LYS A 77 46.77 -74.59 -50.40
N ILE A 78 47.08 -75.88 -50.46
CA ILE A 78 48.45 -76.35 -50.63
C ILE A 78 48.58 -76.97 -52.01
N CYS A 79 49.56 -76.48 -52.78
CA CYS A 79 50.04 -77.10 -54.00
C CYS A 79 51.33 -77.86 -53.70
N ALA A 80 51.28 -79.17 -53.86
CA ALA A 80 52.42 -80.04 -53.69
C ALA A 80 53.02 -80.40 -55.06
N CYS A 81 54.32 -80.17 -55.25
CA CYS A 81 55.05 -80.71 -56.38
C CYS A 81 55.79 -81.97 -55.95
N THR A 82 55.57 -83.08 -56.66
CA THR A 82 56.24 -84.35 -56.43
C THR A 82 57.12 -84.70 -57.62
N ALA A 83 58.40 -84.91 -57.36
CA ALA A 83 59.37 -85.41 -58.32
C ALA A 83 59.56 -86.91 -58.08
N ASP A 84 59.29 -87.73 -59.09
CA ASP A 84 59.35 -89.19 -59.04
C ASP A 84 60.35 -89.72 -60.08
N HIS A 85 61.48 -90.26 -59.62
CA HIS A 85 62.47 -90.93 -60.44
C HIS A 85 62.25 -92.44 -60.39
N LYS A 86 61.44 -92.96 -61.31
CA LYS A 86 61.09 -94.40 -61.41
C LYS A 86 62.30 -95.33 -61.43
N ILE A 87 63.41 -94.93 -62.07
CA ILE A 87 64.63 -95.76 -62.19
C ILE A 87 65.37 -95.86 -60.85
N TYR A 88 65.43 -94.75 -60.10
CA TYR A 88 66.15 -94.68 -58.82
C TYR A 88 65.28 -95.04 -57.62
N ALA A 89 64.00 -95.38 -57.84
CA ALA A 89 62.99 -95.56 -56.79
C ALA A 89 62.96 -94.39 -55.79
N TYR A 90 63.27 -93.18 -56.26
CA TYR A 90 63.39 -91.98 -55.44
C TYR A 90 62.22 -91.04 -55.72
N LYS A 91 61.50 -90.67 -54.66
CA LYS A 91 60.32 -89.81 -54.73
C LYS A 91 60.35 -88.80 -53.60
N THR A 92 60.25 -87.53 -53.95
CA THR A 92 60.24 -86.42 -52.99
C THR A 92 59.13 -85.43 -53.34
N THR A 93 58.56 -84.79 -52.32
CA THR A 93 57.44 -83.85 -52.45
C THR A 93 57.73 -82.59 -51.66
N VAL A 94 57.54 -81.43 -52.28
CA VAL A 94 57.60 -80.12 -51.63
C VAL A 94 56.23 -79.45 -51.73
N GLN A 95 55.83 -78.77 -50.65
CA GLN A 95 54.54 -78.12 -50.53
C GLN A 95 54.69 -76.60 -50.56
N HIS A 96 53.76 -75.94 -51.24
CA HIS A 96 53.66 -74.49 -51.30
C HIS A 96 52.25 -74.05 -50.91
N ASN A 97 52.15 -73.17 -49.92
CA ASN A 97 50.88 -72.64 -49.43
C ASN A 97 50.52 -71.38 -50.20
N LEU A 98 49.31 -71.34 -50.77
CA LEU A 98 48.81 -70.14 -51.43
C LEU A 98 48.24 -69.15 -50.43
N VAL A 99 48.67 -67.90 -50.54
CA VAL A 99 48.12 -66.75 -49.82
C VAL A 99 47.30 -65.92 -50.82
N VAL A 100 45.99 -65.84 -50.60
CA VAL A 100 45.08 -65.13 -51.50
C VAL A 100 44.61 -63.85 -50.84
N TYR A 101 44.78 -62.73 -51.56
CA TYR A 101 44.28 -61.44 -51.12
C TYR A 101 42.88 -61.16 -51.62
N TYR A 102 42.00 -60.72 -50.73
CA TYR A 102 40.64 -60.32 -51.08
C TYR A 102 40.17 -59.22 -50.15
N ALA A 103 39.52 -58.20 -50.70
CA ALA A 103 38.92 -57.13 -49.92
C ALA A 103 37.76 -57.64 -49.03
N PRO A 104 37.45 -56.95 -47.92
CA PRO A 104 36.24 -57.16 -47.16
C PRO A 104 34.97 -56.91 -47.99
N SER A 105 33.87 -57.57 -47.62
CA SER A 105 32.56 -57.34 -48.23
C SER A 105 31.71 -56.34 -47.44
N ASP A 106 31.96 -56.22 -46.13
CA ASP A 106 31.23 -55.34 -45.22
C ASP A 106 31.91 -53.98 -45.17
N LEU A 107 31.15 -52.88 -45.21
CA LEU A 107 31.65 -51.52 -44.99
C LEU A 107 32.14 -51.32 -43.54
N PRO A 108 33.06 -50.37 -43.28
CA PRO A 108 33.41 -50.00 -41.92
C PRO A 108 32.16 -49.52 -41.16
N SER A 109 32.15 -49.76 -39.84
CA SER A 109 31.13 -49.26 -38.92
C SER A 109 31.77 -48.63 -37.69
N ILE A 110 31.18 -47.53 -37.20
CA ILE A 110 31.56 -46.88 -35.94
C ILE A 110 30.49 -47.16 -34.89
N GLN A 111 30.91 -47.65 -33.73
CA GLN A 111 30.07 -47.81 -32.55
C GLN A 111 30.58 -46.90 -31.43
N GLN A 112 29.67 -46.17 -30.78
CA GLN A 112 29.96 -45.31 -29.65
C GLN A 112 29.53 -45.97 -28.34
N THR A 113 30.44 -45.97 -27.36
CA THR A 113 30.17 -46.39 -25.98
C THR A 113 30.53 -45.25 -25.01
N PRO A 114 29.58 -44.78 -24.17
CA PRO A 114 28.15 -45.11 -24.15
C PRO A 114 27.40 -44.56 -25.37
N PRO A 115 26.25 -45.15 -25.78
CA PRO A 115 25.44 -44.63 -26.88
C PRO A 115 24.72 -43.32 -26.50
N GLY A 116 24.46 -42.46 -27.48
CA GLY A 116 23.73 -41.19 -27.29
C GLY A 116 24.65 -40.01 -26.93
N GLY A 117 24.10 -38.99 -26.27
CA GLY A 117 24.86 -37.81 -25.88
C GLY A 117 25.74 -38.04 -24.64
N ILE A 118 26.93 -37.44 -24.63
CA ILE A 118 27.98 -37.71 -23.63
C ILE A 118 28.14 -36.49 -22.73
N ILE A 119 28.11 -36.68 -21.41
CA ILE A 119 28.34 -35.59 -20.44
C ILE A 119 29.83 -35.24 -20.42
N THR A 120 30.17 -33.94 -20.34
CA THR A 120 31.55 -33.48 -20.18
C THR A 120 32.32 -34.24 -19.10
N SER A 121 33.62 -34.40 -19.31
CA SER A 121 34.56 -35.14 -18.45
C SER A 121 34.36 -36.65 -18.39
N HIS A 122 33.31 -37.20 -19.03
CA HIS A 122 33.20 -38.63 -19.24
C HIS A 122 34.10 -39.07 -20.40
N ILE A 123 34.49 -40.33 -20.39
CA ILE A 123 35.28 -40.94 -21.46
C ILE A 123 34.32 -41.50 -22.50
N VAL A 124 34.51 -41.10 -23.75
CA VAL A 124 33.85 -41.74 -24.90
C VAL A 124 34.79 -42.76 -25.52
N ILE A 125 34.25 -43.89 -25.96
CA ILE A 125 34.97 -44.88 -26.74
C ILE A 125 34.30 -44.98 -28.10
N LEU A 126 35.03 -44.67 -29.18
CA LEU A 126 34.60 -44.90 -30.55
C LEU A 126 35.33 -46.11 -31.10
N THR A 127 34.58 -47.13 -31.52
CA THR A 127 35.12 -48.38 -32.04
C THR A 127 34.79 -48.49 -33.51
N CYS A 128 35.84 -48.45 -34.35
CA CYS A 128 35.72 -48.69 -35.77
C CYS A 128 36.03 -50.15 -36.05
N SER A 129 35.15 -50.84 -36.79
CA SER A 129 35.33 -52.24 -37.12
C SER A 129 35.01 -52.54 -38.58
N VAL A 130 35.83 -53.41 -39.18
CA VAL A 130 35.64 -53.98 -40.53
C VAL A 130 35.81 -55.49 -40.44
N LYS A 131 34.77 -56.22 -40.86
CA LYS A 131 34.75 -57.68 -40.83
C LYS A 131 35.23 -58.25 -42.15
N GLY A 132 36.16 -59.20 -42.07
CA GLY A 132 36.71 -59.91 -43.21
C GLY A 132 37.82 -59.16 -43.94
N GLY A 133 38.20 -59.72 -45.09
CA GLY A 133 39.39 -59.33 -45.85
C GLY A 133 40.61 -60.21 -45.52
N ASN A 134 41.48 -60.44 -46.50
CA ASN A 134 42.78 -61.04 -46.28
C ASN A 134 43.84 -60.26 -47.09
N PRO A 135 44.85 -59.63 -46.46
CA PRO A 135 44.94 -59.43 -45.01
C PRO A 135 43.79 -58.53 -44.51
N LEU A 136 43.61 -58.43 -43.20
CA LEU A 136 42.57 -57.54 -42.65
C LEU A 136 42.85 -56.07 -43.03
N SER A 137 41.78 -55.27 -43.11
CA SER A 137 41.90 -53.84 -43.43
C SER A 137 42.69 -53.08 -42.36
N ILE A 138 43.52 -52.14 -42.81
CA ILE A 138 44.21 -51.19 -41.95
C ILE A 138 43.24 -50.05 -41.64
N LEU A 139 42.97 -49.85 -40.35
CA LEU A 139 42.09 -48.79 -39.86
C LEU A 139 42.91 -47.62 -39.34
N ARG A 140 42.46 -46.39 -39.62
CA ARG A 140 43.05 -45.15 -39.09
C ARG A 140 41.96 -44.18 -38.67
N TRP A 141 42.14 -43.59 -37.50
CA TRP A 141 41.29 -42.51 -37.00
C TRP A 141 41.84 -41.14 -37.36
N ASN A 142 40.97 -40.27 -37.83
CA ASN A 142 41.18 -38.83 -37.89
C ASN A 142 40.36 -38.18 -36.77
N CYS A 143 40.84 -38.35 -35.54
CA CYS A 143 40.30 -37.72 -34.34
C CYS A 143 41.37 -37.75 -33.24
N THR A 144 41.23 -36.91 -32.22
CA THR A 144 42.15 -36.86 -31.07
C THR A 144 41.74 -37.86 -30.00
N GLY A 145 42.64 -38.75 -29.56
CA GLY A 145 42.40 -39.64 -28.42
C GLY A 145 43.43 -40.73 -28.25
N ASP A 146 43.36 -41.44 -27.13
CA ASP A 146 44.21 -42.61 -26.87
C ASP A 146 43.74 -43.76 -27.74
N THR A 147 44.67 -44.33 -28.51
CA THR A 147 44.33 -45.33 -29.52
C THR A 147 44.62 -46.74 -29.02
N THR A 148 43.67 -47.65 -29.23
CA THR A 148 43.81 -49.07 -28.92
C THR A 148 43.42 -49.87 -30.15
N ASN A 149 44.37 -50.60 -30.74
CA ASN A 149 44.11 -51.50 -31.85
C ASN A 149 43.90 -52.92 -31.33
N SER A 150 42.92 -53.61 -31.89
CA SER A 150 42.66 -55.02 -31.60
C SER A 150 42.30 -55.71 -32.89
N THR A 151 43.13 -56.65 -33.30
CA THR A 151 42.90 -57.45 -34.50
C THR A 151 42.59 -58.87 -34.07
N THR A 152 41.40 -59.34 -34.42
CA THR A 152 41.03 -60.77 -34.33
C THR A 152 41.28 -61.43 -35.68
N ASP A 153 41.30 -62.77 -35.75
CA ASP A 153 41.52 -63.51 -37.02
C ASP A 153 40.54 -63.16 -38.15
N THR A 154 39.41 -62.53 -37.83
CA THR A 154 38.31 -62.28 -38.79
C THR A 154 37.88 -60.82 -38.87
N THR A 155 38.28 -59.96 -37.95
CA THR A 155 37.79 -58.58 -37.84
C THR A 155 38.92 -57.66 -37.41
N ALA A 156 39.15 -56.60 -38.19
CA ALA A 156 40.00 -55.48 -37.78
C ALA A 156 39.17 -54.53 -36.93
N THR A 157 39.66 -54.22 -35.73
CA THR A 157 39.04 -53.26 -34.82
C THR A 157 40.06 -52.22 -34.41
N TYR A 158 39.68 -50.94 -34.48
CA TYR A 158 40.51 -49.84 -33.98
C TYR A 158 39.63 -48.90 -33.17
N SER A 159 39.95 -48.78 -31.89
CA SER A 159 39.17 -47.99 -30.94
C SER A 159 39.98 -46.78 -30.49
N ILE A 160 39.30 -45.65 -30.31
CA ILE A 160 39.85 -44.46 -29.67
C ILE A 160 39.05 -44.11 -28.43
N SER A 161 39.74 -43.68 -27.39
CA SER A 161 39.13 -43.23 -26.14
C SER A 161 39.71 -41.91 -25.67
N PHE A 162 38.86 -40.99 -25.25
CA PHE A 162 39.31 -39.69 -24.73
C PHE A 162 38.23 -39.05 -23.83
N PRO A 163 38.64 -38.21 -22.87
CA PRO A 163 37.69 -37.41 -22.10
C PRO A 163 37.07 -36.32 -22.98
N VAL A 164 35.73 -36.23 -22.98
CA VAL A 164 35.04 -35.20 -23.78
C VAL A 164 34.95 -33.86 -23.06
N ASN A 165 35.07 -32.76 -23.81
CA ASN A 165 34.90 -31.41 -23.32
C ASN A 165 33.90 -30.65 -24.21
N LYS A 166 33.53 -29.42 -23.83
CA LYS A 166 32.56 -28.60 -24.57
C LYS A 166 32.96 -28.35 -26.04
N SER A 167 34.25 -28.23 -26.35
CA SER A 167 34.71 -28.01 -27.72
C SER A 167 34.53 -29.22 -28.64
N HIS A 168 34.34 -30.42 -28.09
CA HIS A 168 34.03 -31.61 -28.89
C HIS A 168 32.56 -31.68 -29.32
N ASN A 169 31.68 -30.77 -28.88
CA ASN A 169 30.28 -30.78 -29.32
C ASN A 169 30.19 -30.49 -30.83
N LYS A 170 29.50 -31.36 -31.58
CA LYS A 170 29.43 -31.36 -33.06
C LYS A 170 30.78 -31.59 -33.74
N ALA A 171 31.82 -32.01 -33.02
CA ALA A 171 33.06 -32.45 -33.64
C ALA A 171 32.82 -33.77 -34.39
N ILE A 172 33.55 -33.94 -35.50
CA ILE A 172 33.43 -35.09 -36.39
C ILE A 172 34.67 -35.95 -36.22
N CYS A 173 34.51 -37.20 -35.80
CA CYS A 173 35.58 -38.19 -35.83
C CYS A 173 35.40 -39.09 -37.06
N ALA A 174 36.43 -39.17 -37.91
CA ALA A 174 36.38 -40.01 -39.10
C ALA A 174 37.25 -41.28 -38.93
N CYS A 175 36.69 -42.44 -39.28
CA CYS A 175 37.46 -43.68 -39.43
C CYS A 175 37.68 -43.96 -40.91
N SER A 176 38.94 -44.15 -41.29
CA SER A 176 39.35 -44.58 -42.62
C SER A 176 39.78 -46.04 -42.59
N ALA A 177 39.25 -46.81 -43.53
CA ALA A 177 39.58 -48.22 -43.74
C ALA A 177 40.24 -48.37 -45.12
N SER A 178 41.45 -48.92 -45.13
CA SER A 178 42.23 -49.18 -46.35
C SER A 178 42.69 -50.63 -46.41
N HIS A 179 42.55 -51.26 -47.56
CA HIS A 179 43.02 -52.62 -47.82
C HIS A 179 44.15 -52.59 -48.88
N PRO A 180 45.07 -53.59 -48.93
CA PRO A 180 46.09 -53.67 -49.99
C PRO A 180 45.51 -53.74 -51.41
N ASP A 181 44.28 -54.24 -51.51
CA ASP A 181 43.46 -54.07 -52.72
C ASP A 181 42.96 -52.63 -52.78
N THR A 182 43.53 -51.84 -53.69
CA THR A 182 43.30 -50.40 -53.79
C THR A 182 41.85 -50.03 -54.13
N SER A 183 41.04 -50.99 -54.58
CA SER A 183 39.61 -50.76 -54.82
C SER A 183 38.80 -50.61 -53.52
N TYR A 184 39.33 -51.01 -52.37
CA TYR A 184 38.64 -50.93 -51.08
C TYR A 184 39.26 -49.84 -50.20
N THR A 185 38.72 -48.63 -50.34
CA THR A 185 39.04 -47.48 -49.49
C THR A 185 37.75 -46.78 -49.09
N HIS A 186 37.47 -46.74 -47.79
CA HIS A 186 36.25 -46.13 -47.26
C HIS A 186 36.54 -45.24 -46.06
N VAL A 187 35.82 -44.12 -45.97
CA VAL A 187 35.86 -43.21 -44.83
C VAL A 187 34.43 -43.04 -44.32
N ILE A 188 34.24 -43.21 -43.01
CA ILE A 188 32.97 -42.98 -42.34
C ILE A 188 33.15 -42.00 -41.20
N GLU A 189 32.15 -41.17 -40.97
CA GLU A 189 32.18 -40.08 -40.01
C GLU A 189 31.17 -40.32 -38.89
N HIS A 190 31.52 -39.86 -37.69
CA HIS A 190 30.66 -39.91 -36.51
C HIS A 190 30.66 -38.55 -35.81
N ASN A 191 29.48 -37.97 -35.65
CA ASN A 191 29.31 -36.68 -34.99
C ASN A 191 29.10 -36.89 -33.49
N LEU A 192 29.89 -36.18 -32.69
CA LEU A 192 29.75 -36.20 -31.24
C LEU A 192 28.67 -35.21 -30.78
N ASP A 193 27.73 -35.69 -29.97
CA ASP A 193 26.81 -34.83 -29.22
C ASP A 193 27.25 -34.78 -27.76
N VAL A 194 27.80 -33.63 -27.36
CA VAL A 194 28.36 -33.46 -26.02
C VAL A 194 27.44 -32.58 -25.20
N TYR A 195 26.99 -33.11 -24.07
CA TYR A 195 26.18 -32.41 -23.11
C TYR A 195 27.04 -31.68 -22.09
N TYR A 196 26.80 -30.38 -21.95
CA TYR A 196 27.52 -29.50 -21.02
C TYR A 196 26.55 -28.54 -20.37
N GLU A 197 26.85 -28.13 -19.15
CA GLU A 197 26.02 -27.18 -18.40
C GLU A 197 26.08 -25.75 -18.98
N PRO A 198 25.05 -24.93 -18.75
CA PRO A 198 25.08 -23.52 -19.09
C PRO A 198 26.21 -22.77 -18.38
N GLY A 199 26.85 -21.84 -19.09
CA GLY A 199 27.98 -21.06 -18.56
C GLY A 199 27.56 -19.86 -17.68
N THR A 200 26.26 -19.61 -17.55
CA THR A 200 25.72 -18.46 -16.82
C THR A 200 24.57 -18.89 -15.92
N ASN A 201 24.49 -18.31 -14.72
CA ASN A 201 23.31 -18.44 -13.87
C ASN A 201 22.09 -17.72 -14.48
N PRO A 202 20.85 -18.14 -14.12
CA PRO A 202 19.64 -17.45 -14.56
C PRO A 202 19.63 -16.01 -14.05
N ILE A 203 19.23 -15.10 -14.92
CA ILE A 203 19.01 -13.69 -14.59
C ILE A 203 17.55 -13.32 -14.84
N ILE A 204 17.02 -12.41 -14.01
CA ILE A 204 15.70 -11.81 -14.20
C ILE A 204 15.90 -10.42 -14.81
N SER A 205 15.29 -10.18 -15.95
CA SER A 205 15.25 -8.87 -16.61
C SER A 205 13.85 -8.26 -16.51
N GLN A 206 13.74 -6.96 -16.81
CA GLN A 206 12.52 -6.16 -16.66
C GLN A 206 12.04 -6.05 -15.20
N ILE A 207 13.00 -5.89 -14.29
CA ILE A 207 12.73 -5.67 -12.87
C ILE A 207 12.01 -4.33 -12.73
N PRO A 208 10.81 -4.28 -12.13
CA PRO A 208 10.12 -3.04 -11.90
C PRO A 208 10.96 -2.15 -10.97
N HIS A 209 11.29 -0.94 -11.43
CA HIS A 209 11.94 0.07 -10.63
C HIS A 209 10.89 0.73 -9.72
N GLY A 210 11.05 0.60 -8.40
CA GLY A 210 10.10 1.10 -7.42
C GLY A 210 8.91 0.15 -7.20
N GLY A 211 7.89 0.62 -6.48
CA GLY A 211 6.70 -0.18 -6.20
C GLY A 211 5.68 -0.18 -7.34
N ILE A 212 4.99 -1.31 -7.46
CA ILE A 212 4.05 -1.59 -8.54
C ILE A 212 2.63 -1.35 -8.05
N LEU A 213 1.88 -0.46 -8.70
CA LEU A 213 0.47 -0.24 -8.34
C LEU A 213 -0.36 -1.50 -8.58
N THR A 214 -1.25 -1.82 -7.63
CA THR A 214 -2.23 -2.90 -7.78
C THR A 214 -3.05 -2.74 -9.05
N GLY A 215 -3.37 -3.85 -9.73
CA GLY A 215 -4.09 -3.86 -11.00
C GLY A 215 -3.20 -3.73 -12.23
N ASN A 216 -1.94 -3.31 -12.09
CA ASN A 216 -1.00 -3.30 -13.20
C ASN A 216 -0.50 -4.71 -13.54
N ASN A 217 -0.23 -4.92 -14.83
CA ASN A 217 0.43 -6.12 -15.32
C ASN A 217 1.93 -5.88 -15.42
N ILE A 218 2.74 -6.80 -14.88
CA ILE A 218 4.20 -6.78 -15.00
C ILE A 218 4.67 -8.02 -15.76
N LYS A 219 5.74 -7.87 -16.55
CA LYS A 219 6.41 -8.98 -17.24
C LYS A 219 7.76 -9.23 -16.58
N LEU A 220 7.95 -10.43 -16.03
CA LEU A 220 9.24 -10.90 -15.53
C LEU A 220 9.82 -11.89 -16.53
N THR A 221 11.05 -11.62 -16.99
CA THR A 221 11.70 -12.43 -18.02
C THR A 221 12.94 -13.10 -17.43
N CYS A 222 12.92 -14.44 -17.33
CA CYS A 222 14.07 -15.21 -16.89
C CYS A 222 14.86 -15.73 -18.09
N THR A 223 16.17 -15.54 -18.09
CA THR A 223 17.05 -15.99 -19.19
C THR A 223 18.27 -16.74 -18.68
N VAL A 224 18.65 -17.81 -19.39
CA VAL A 224 19.89 -18.56 -19.19
C VAL A 224 20.55 -18.79 -20.54
N THR A 225 21.83 -18.46 -20.64
CA THR A 225 22.59 -18.59 -21.89
C THR A 225 23.48 -19.83 -21.86
N GLY A 226 23.46 -20.58 -22.95
CA GLY A 226 24.28 -21.77 -23.17
C GLY A 226 23.68 -23.06 -22.59
N GLY A 227 24.55 -24.08 -22.55
CA GLY A 227 24.18 -25.46 -22.28
C GLY A 227 23.87 -26.22 -23.57
N ASN A 228 24.11 -27.53 -23.56
CA ASN A 228 23.60 -28.43 -24.58
C ASN A 228 22.99 -29.66 -23.88
N PRO A 229 21.68 -29.88 -23.97
CA PRO A 229 20.65 -29.00 -24.54
C PRO A 229 20.43 -27.74 -23.67
N LEU A 230 19.59 -26.83 -24.12
CA LEU A 230 19.25 -25.64 -23.33
C LEU A 230 18.60 -26.00 -21.99
N ALA A 231 18.87 -25.20 -20.97
CA ALA A 231 18.25 -25.40 -19.65
C ALA A 231 16.73 -25.17 -19.70
N ILE A 232 16.00 -25.98 -18.95
CA ILE A 232 14.56 -25.85 -18.74
C ILE A 232 14.34 -24.86 -17.60
N LEU A 233 13.59 -23.79 -17.90
CA LEU A 233 13.27 -22.75 -16.93
C LEU A 233 11.87 -22.98 -16.33
N SER A 234 11.73 -22.65 -15.06
CA SER A 234 10.45 -22.76 -14.34
C SER A 234 10.30 -21.63 -13.34
N TRP A 235 9.07 -21.12 -13.20
CA TRP A 235 8.71 -20.08 -12.24
C TRP A 235 7.84 -20.66 -11.13
N ASN A 236 8.00 -20.16 -9.91
CA ASN A 236 7.09 -20.44 -8.80
C ASN A 236 5.80 -19.58 -8.85
N CYS A 237 5.87 -18.40 -9.46
CA CYS A 237 4.72 -17.51 -9.53
C CYS A 237 3.75 -17.89 -10.65
N SER A 238 2.45 -17.87 -10.36
CA SER A 238 1.38 -18.10 -11.34
C SER A 238 1.15 -16.85 -12.19
N GLY A 239 1.07 -17.01 -13.50
CA GLY A 239 0.83 -15.92 -14.44
C GLY A 239 0.56 -16.43 -15.85
N THR A 240 0.34 -15.52 -16.79
CA THR A 240 0.26 -15.89 -18.22
C THR A 240 1.67 -16.13 -18.73
N ILE A 241 1.88 -17.28 -19.37
CA ILE A 241 3.21 -17.74 -19.77
C ILE A 241 3.49 -17.34 -21.21
N GLU A 242 4.71 -16.86 -21.46
CA GLU A 242 5.23 -16.60 -22.80
C GLU A 242 6.62 -17.23 -22.91
N ASN A 243 6.74 -18.29 -23.72
CA ASN A 243 7.98 -19.01 -23.94
C ASN A 243 8.62 -18.58 -25.27
N ASN A 244 9.80 -17.98 -25.20
CA ASN A 244 10.56 -17.64 -26.39
C ASN A 244 11.96 -18.23 -26.25
N THR A 245 12.34 -19.17 -27.12
CA THR A 245 13.72 -19.65 -27.20
C THR A 245 14.41 -18.94 -28.35
N VAL A 246 15.49 -18.22 -28.07
CA VAL A 246 16.26 -17.51 -29.10
C VAL A 246 17.65 -18.16 -29.16
N GLU A 247 17.94 -18.84 -30.27
CA GLU A 247 19.24 -19.46 -30.58
C GLU A 247 19.82 -20.34 -29.45
N ASN A 248 20.69 -19.75 -28.62
CA ASN A 248 21.48 -20.37 -27.56
C ASN A 248 21.06 -19.89 -26.15
N THR A 249 19.90 -19.24 -26.04
CA THR A 249 19.40 -18.67 -24.78
C THR A 249 18.00 -19.20 -24.52
N ALA A 250 17.85 -19.91 -23.40
CA ALA A 250 16.53 -20.25 -22.86
C ALA A 250 15.92 -18.99 -22.26
N SER A 251 14.73 -18.58 -22.72
CA SER A 251 13.96 -17.50 -22.09
C SER A 251 12.55 -17.97 -21.74
N TYR A 252 12.14 -17.63 -20.52
CA TYR A 252 10.84 -17.99 -19.99
C TYR A 252 10.25 -16.79 -19.26
N SER A 253 9.22 -16.20 -19.85
CA SER A 253 8.58 -14.99 -19.35
C SER A 253 7.23 -15.29 -18.72
N ILE A 254 6.91 -14.57 -17.65
CA ILE A 254 5.59 -14.59 -17.02
C ILE A 254 5.02 -13.19 -16.92
N ILE A 255 3.74 -13.04 -17.26
CA ILE A 255 2.97 -11.81 -17.10
C ILE A 255 2.05 -11.98 -15.89
N LEU A 256 2.24 -11.14 -14.87
CA LEU A 256 1.51 -11.19 -13.62
C LEU A 256 0.54 -10.02 -13.51
N SER A 257 -0.72 -10.31 -13.22
CA SER A 257 -1.70 -9.31 -12.78
C SER A 257 -1.57 -9.12 -11.27
N VAL A 258 -0.93 -8.03 -10.89
CA VAL A 258 -0.50 -7.81 -9.51
C VAL A 258 -1.65 -7.31 -8.65
N ASN A 259 -1.83 -7.92 -7.47
CA ASN A 259 -2.78 -7.48 -6.45
C ASN A 259 -2.09 -7.36 -5.08
N LYS A 260 -2.81 -6.87 -4.05
CA LYS A 260 -2.28 -6.68 -2.68
C LYS A 260 -1.55 -7.92 -2.13
N SER A 261 -1.99 -9.13 -2.47
CA SER A 261 -1.37 -10.37 -1.98
C SER A 261 0.03 -10.62 -2.54
N TYR A 262 0.45 -9.91 -3.60
CA TYR A 262 1.78 -10.04 -4.18
C TYR A 262 2.83 -9.20 -3.46
N ASN A 263 2.44 -8.36 -2.50
CA ASN A 263 3.41 -7.61 -1.71
C ASN A 263 4.29 -8.56 -0.89
N ASN A 264 5.61 -8.38 -0.96
CA ASN A 264 6.63 -9.27 -0.38
C ASN A 264 6.58 -10.72 -0.90
N LYS A 265 5.87 -11.01 -1.99
CA LYS A 265 6.00 -12.30 -2.66
C LYS A 265 7.32 -12.36 -3.41
N ILE A 266 7.99 -13.50 -3.26
CA ILE A 266 9.25 -13.77 -3.93
C ILE A 266 8.97 -14.65 -5.16
N CYS A 267 9.17 -14.08 -6.34
CA CYS A 267 9.12 -14.84 -7.59
C CYS A 267 10.49 -15.43 -7.88
N THR A 268 10.56 -16.75 -7.83
CA THR A 268 11.79 -17.51 -8.07
C THR A 268 11.75 -18.15 -9.45
N CYS A 269 12.77 -17.90 -10.25
CA CYS A 269 13.06 -18.67 -11.46
C CYS A 269 14.10 -19.76 -11.13
N THR A 270 13.80 -21.00 -11.47
CA THR A 270 14.71 -22.14 -11.34
C THR A 270 15.11 -22.64 -12.72
N ALA A 271 16.41 -22.70 -12.97
CA ALA A 271 16.95 -23.32 -14.17
C ALA A 271 17.35 -24.76 -13.87
N ARG A 272 16.93 -25.71 -14.71
CA ARG A 272 17.28 -27.13 -14.60
C ARG A 272 17.92 -27.59 -15.89
N HIS A 273 19.04 -28.29 -15.79
CA HIS A 273 19.68 -28.94 -16.92
C HIS A 273 19.66 -30.46 -16.74
N LEU A 274 19.93 -31.23 -17.79
CA LEU A 274 20.00 -32.69 -17.68
C LEU A 274 21.13 -33.16 -16.77
N ILE A 275 22.15 -32.32 -16.57
CA ILE A 275 23.20 -32.54 -15.58
C ILE A 275 22.61 -32.18 -14.22
N SER A 276 22.37 -33.20 -13.38
CA SER A 276 21.59 -33.10 -12.14
C SER A 276 22.14 -32.10 -11.11
N THR A 277 23.43 -31.77 -11.19
CA THR A 277 24.09 -30.78 -10.33
C THR A 277 23.72 -29.34 -10.69
N TYR A 278 23.32 -29.06 -11.93
CA TYR A 278 22.98 -27.71 -12.37
C TYR A 278 21.53 -27.37 -12.03
N LYS A 279 21.34 -26.67 -10.90
CA LYS A 279 20.03 -26.19 -10.43
C LYS A 279 20.08 -24.80 -9.76
N PRO A 280 20.69 -23.78 -10.40
CA PRO A 280 20.70 -22.44 -9.83
C PRO A 280 19.31 -21.80 -9.84
N THR A 281 19.10 -20.88 -8.90
CA THR A 281 17.84 -20.12 -8.77
C THR A 281 18.14 -18.63 -8.66
N VAL A 282 17.22 -17.81 -9.16
CA VAL A 282 17.24 -16.35 -9.02
C VAL A 282 15.88 -15.88 -8.53
N GLN A 283 15.88 -14.89 -7.64
CA GLN A 283 14.70 -14.44 -6.92
C GLN A 283 14.45 -12.96 -7.14
N GLN A 284 13.18 -12.59 -7.33
CA GLN A 284 12.73 -11.20 -7.36
C GLN A 284 11.69 -11.00 -6.25
N ASN A 285 11.99 -10.09 -5.31
CA ASN A 285 11.00 -9.65 -4.34
C ASN A 285 10.09 -8.59 -4.98
N LEU A 286 8.77 -8.77 -4.86
CA LEU A 286 7.78 -7.83 -5.40
C LEU A 286 7.36 -6.84 -4.32
N VAL A 287 7.50 -5.55 -4.61
CA VAL A 287 6.96 -4.47 -3.78
C VAL A 287 5.71 -3.94 -4.46
N VAL A 288 4.56 -4.16 -3.84
CA VAL A 288 3.27 -3.77 -4.42
C VAL A 288 2.68 -2.61 -3.65
N TYR A 289 2.41 -1.53 -4.38
CA TYR A 289 1.73 -0.36 -3.84
C TYR A 289 0.22 -0.51 -3.94
N TYR A 290 -0.45 -0.23 -2.83
CA TYR A 290 -1.89 -0.31 -2.76
C TYR A 290 -2.43 0.65 -1.72
N ALA A 291 -3.55 1.29 -2.03
CA ALA A 291 -4.18 2.24 -1.13
C ALA A 291 -4.76 1.56 0.14
N PRO A 292 -4.89 2.30 1.25
CA PRO A 292 -5.62 1.87 2.44
C PRO A 292 -7.08 1.53 2.10
N ASP A 293 -7.61 0.44 2.66
CA ASP A 293 -9.05 0.12 2.57
C ASP A 293 -9.87 0.93 3.58
N ASP A 294 -9.26 1.30 4.71
CA ASP A 294 -9.89 2.09 5.75
C ASP A 294 -9.94 3.58 5.37
N ARG A 295 -10.98 4.25 5.87
CA ARG A 295 -11.14 5.70 5.72
C ARG A 295 -10.32 6.45 6.77
N LEU A 296 -10.00 7.70 6.47
CA LEU A 296 -9.46 8.62 7.46
C LEU A 296 -10.42 8.74 8.65
N ASN A 297 -9.84 8.89 9.83
CA ASN A 297 -10.57 9.11 11.07
C ASN A 297 -9.91 10.22 11.89
N ILE A 298 -10.70 11.17 12.39
CA ILE A 298 -10.24 12.21 13.32
C ILE A 298 -10.79 11.92 14.71
N LYS A 299 -9.92 11.99 15.73
CA LYS A 299 -10.30 11.98 17.14
C LYS A 299 -9.87 13.28 17.80
N GLN A 300 -10.79 13.89 18.55
CA GLN A 300 -10.53 15.06 19.37
C GLN A 300 -10.29 14.68 20.82
N THR A 301 -9.28 15.28 21.45
CA THR A 301 -9.03 15.19 22.90
C THR A 301 -8.85 16.59 23.47
N PRO A 302 -9.61 16.99 24.52
CA PRO A 302 -10.76 16.28 25.10
C PRO A 302 -11.95 16.19 24.12
N PRO A 303 -12.87 15.21 24.27
CA PRO A 303 -14.07 15.13 23.43
C PRO A 303 -15.09 16.22 23.78
N GLY A 304 -15.92 16.62 22.81
CA GLY A 304 -16.98 17.62 23.00
C GLY A 304 -16.50 19.06 22.82
N GLY A 305 -17.20 20.03 23.41
CA GLY A 305 -16.82 21.43 23.31
C GLY A 305 -15.69 21.83 24.27
N ILE A 306 -14.83 22.74 23.81
CA ILE A 306 -13.56 23.09 24.49
C ILE A 306 -13.65 24.52 25.03
N ILE A 307 -13.33 24.72 26.30
CA ILE A 307 -13.29 26.06 26.91
C ILE A 307 -12.11 26.84 26.34
N THR A 308 -12.29 28.13 26.05
CA THR A 308 -11.20 29.03 25.63
C THR A 308 -9.94 28.89 26.50
N SER A 309 -8.78 29.05 25.87
CA SER A 309 -7.44 28.90 26.45
C SER A 309 -7.02 27.49 26.83
N HIS A 310 -7.91 26.48 26.73
CA HIS A 310 -7.50 25.08 26.85
C HIS A 310 -6.84 24.60 25.55
N ILE A 311 -6.02 23.56 25.66
CA ILE A 311 -5.36 22.94 24.52
C ILE A 311 -6.28 21.85 23.96
N VAL A 312 -6.52 21.88 22.66
CA VAL A 312 -7.16 20.78 21.92
C VAL A 312 -6.10 19.99 21.18
N ILE A 313 -6.28 18.67 21.12
CA ILE A 313 -5.47 17.76 20.31
C ILE A 313 -6.40 17.07 19.30
N LEU A 314 -6.16 17.29 18.02
CA LEU A 314 -6.82 16.57 16.94
C LEU A 314 -5.86 15.51 16.39
N THR A 315 -6.29 14.26 16.37
CA THR A 315 -5.48 13.13 15.90
C THR A 315 -6.15 12.52 14.69
N CYS A 316 -5.49 12.62 13.53
CA CYS A 316 -5.92 12.01 12.28
C CYS A 316 -5.18 10.70 12.08
N SER A 317 -5.89 9.62 11.75
CA SER A 317 -5.28 8.32 11.51
C SER A 317 -5.92 7.59 10.33
N VAL A 318 -5.10 6.83 9.60
CA VAL A 318 -5.54 5.89 8.56
C VAL A 318 -4.75 4.60 8.69
N LYS A 319 -5.46 3.47 8.59
CA LYS A 319 -4.89 2.14 8.73
C LYS A 319 -4.75 1.47 7.37
N GLY A 320 -3.62 0.81 7.17
CA GLY A 320 -3.26 0.10 5.96
C GLY A 320 -2.65 1.00 4.87
N GLY A 321 -2.56 0.43 3.68
CA GLY A 321 -1.82 0.98 2.55
C GLY A 321 -0.35 0.54 2.54
N ASN A 322 0.22 0.46 1.34
CA ASN A 322 1.65 0.28 1.14
C ASN A 322 2.11 1.21 0.00
N PRO A 323 3.03 2.17 0.25
CA PRO A 323 3.48 2.61 1.57
C PRO A 323 2.31 3.22 2.36
N LEU A 324 2.52 3.49 3.65
CA LEU A 324 1.52 4.21 4.44
C LEU A 324 1.25 5.60 3.85
N SER A 325 0.01 6.06 3.98
CA SER A 325 -0.39 7.36 3.45
C SER A 325 0.26 8.51 4.22
N ILE A 326 0.63 9.56 3.50
CA ILE A 326 1.18 10.78 4.07
C ILE A 326 0.01 11.67 4.48
N LEU A 327 -0.08 12.01 5.76
CA LEU A 327 -1.15 12.82 6.33
C LEU A 327 -0.74 14.29 6.45
N ARG A 328 -1.69 15.20 6.24
CA ARG A 328 -1.49 16.66 6.39
C ARG A 328 -2.71 17.34 7.00
N TRP A 329 -2.47 18.24 7.94
CA TRP A 329 -3.47 19.12 8.53
C TRP A 329 -3.50 20.47 7.81
N ASN A 330 -4.68 21.08 7.70
CA ASN A 330 -4.84 22.45 7.20
C ASN A 330 -4.80 23.53 8.30
N CYS A 331 -4.89 23.13 9.58
CA CYS A 331 -4.98 24.03 10.72
C CYS A 331 -3.61 24.34 11.30
N THR A 332 -3.46 25.54 11.85
CA THR A 332 -2.21 26.00 12.49
C THR A 332 -2.09 25.47 13.91
N GLY A 333 -0.93 24.92 14.26
CA GLY A 333 -0.62 24.44 15.61
C GLY A 333 0.68 23.65 15.64
N ASP A 334 1.02 23.12 16.81
CA ASP A 334 2.15 22.22 16.97
C ASP A 334 1.76 20.84 16.42
N THR A 335 2.51 20.35 15.43
CA THR A 335 2.19 19.10 14.75
C THR A 335 3.16 17.98 15.10
N THR A 336 2.64 16.78 15.35
CA THR A 336 3.44 15.59 15.63
C THR A 336 2.97 14.44 14.74
N ASN A 337 3.88 13.92 13.91
CA ASN A 337 3.63 12.77 13.05
C ASN A 337 4.16 11.48 13.71
N SER A 338 3.42 10.40 13.54
CA SER A 338 3.79 9.08 14.03
C SER A 338 3.29 8.01 13.07
N THR A 339 4.17 7.09 12.70
CA THR A 339 3.85 5.98 11.81
C THR A 339 4.20 4.68 12.50
N THR A 340 3.22 3.80 12.65
CA THR A 340 3.45 2.38 13.02
C THR A 340 3.51 1.53 11.77
N ASP A 341 3.87 0.25 11.86
CA ASP A 341 3.92 -0.67 10.70
C ASP A 341 2.61 -0.76 9.89
N THR A 342 1.48 -0.39 10.49
CA THR A 342 0.16 -0.56 9.88
C THR A 342 -0.69 0.71 9.85
N THR A 343 -0.30 1.77 10.55
CA THR A 343 -1.16 2.96 10.72
C THR A 343 -0.34 4.23 10.63
N ALA A 344 -0.74 5.14 9.74
CA ALA A 344 -0.24 6.50 9.73
C ALA A 344 -1.09 7.37 10.65
N THR A 345 -0.43 8.12 11.53
CA THR A 345 -1.07 9.05 12.48
C THR A 345 -0.43 10.42 12.38
N TYR A 346 -1.24 11.47 12.37
CA TYR A 346 -0.77 12.84 12.42
C TYR A 346 -1.65 13.65 13.38
N SER A 347 -1.03 14.20 14.41
CA SER A 347 -1.71 14.97 15.45
C SER A 347 -1.32 16.44 15.36
N VAL A 348 -2.27 17.31 15.67
CA VAL A 348 -2.07 18.76 15.77
C VAL A 348 -2.67 19.24 17.09
N SER A 349 -1.92 20.09 17.79
CA SER A 349 -2.32 20.65 19.08
C SER A 349 -2.12 22.15 19.15
N PHE A 350 -3.08 22.87 19.71
CA PHE A 350 -3.01 24.32 19.89
C PHE A 350 -3.99 24.80 20.97
N PRO A 351 -3.72 25.94 21.62
CA PRO A 351 -4.68 26.59 22.51
C PRO A 351 -5.86 27.17 21.72
N VAL A 352 -7.09 26.92 22.17
CA VAL A 352 -8.29 27.42 21.48
C VAL A 352 -8.66 28.84 21.91
N ASN A 353 -9.16 29.65 20.98
CA ASN A 353 -9.67 30.99 21.22
C ASN A 353 -11.09 31.13 20.62
N LYS A 354 -11.75 32.25 20.88
CA LYS A 354 -13.11 32.51 20.37
C LYS A 354 -13.22 32.47 18.84
N SER A 355 -12.19 32.91 18.11
CA SER A 355 -12.18 32.86 16.64
C SER A 355 -12.12 31.44 16.06
N HIS A 356 -11.71 30.45 16.85
CA HIS A 356 -11.73 29.05 16.44
C HIS A 356 -13.13 28.40 16.56
N ASN A 357 -14.14 29.08 17.10
CA ASN A 357 -15.48 28.52 17.19
C ASN A 357 -16.06 28.28 15.79
N LYS A 358 -16.51 27.06 15.51
CA LYS A 358 -16.98 26.59 14.19
C LYS A 358 -15.91 26.61 13.10
N ALA A 359 -14.64 26.84 13.44
CA ALA A 359 -13.54 26.66 12.50
C ALA A 359 -13.42 25.19 12.10
N ILE A 360 -13.01 24.96 10.86
CA ILE A 360 -12.92 23.63 10.26
C ILE A 360 -11.46 23.22 10.15
N CYS A 361 -11.09 22.14 10.84
CA CYS A 361 -9.79 21.50 10.69
C CYS A 361 -9.93 20.29 9.74
N ALA A 362 -9.28 20.36 8.59
CA ALA A 362 -9.27 19.29 7.60
C ALA A 362 -7.96 18.49 7.68
N CYS A 363 -8.10 17.17 7.70
CA CYS A 363 -6.99 16.25 7.50
C CYS A 363 -7.08 15.65 6.10
N SER A 364 -5.98 15.70 5.36
CA SER A 364 -5.84 15.12 4.02
C SER A 364 -4.84 13.97 4.03
N ALA A 365 -5.13 12.93 3.24
CA ALA A 365 -4.22 11.81 3.00
C ALA A 365 -3.79 11.77 1.55
N SER A 366 -2.48 11.59 1.34
CA SER A 366 -1.85 11.40 0.05
C SER A 366 -1.17 10.03 -0.02
N HIS A 367 -1.38 9.32 -1.12
CA HIS A 367 -0.79 8.00 -1.37
C HIS A 367 -0.20 7.97 -2.80
N PRO A 368 0.83 7.14 -3.09
CA PRO A 368 1.37 7.00 -4.45
C PRO A 368 0.32 6.54 -5.48
N ASP A 369 -0.68 5.80 -5.03
CA ASP A 369 -1.91 5.58 -5.79
C ASP A 369 -2.74 6.87 -5.81
N THR A 370 -2.65 7.61 -6.91
CA THR A 370 -3.31 8.92 -7.08
C THR A 370 -4.83 8.86 -7.07
N SER A 371 -5.42 7.66 -7.18
CA SER A 371 -6.87 7.46 -7.02
C SER A 371 -7.31 7.65 -5.57
N TYR A 372 -6.42 7.41 -4.60
CA TYR A 372 -6.69 7.62 -3.19
C TYR A 372 -6.47 9.08 -2.79
N LYS A 373 -7.54 9.87 -2.87
CA LYS A 373 -7.58 11.26 -2.39
C LYS A 373 -8.71 11.41 -1.39
N HIS A 374 -8.36 11.36 -0.11
CA HIS A 374 -9.34 11.52 0.96
C HIS A 374 -9.00 12.73 1.82
N VAL A 375 -10.02 13.53 2.08
CA VAL A 375 -9.99 14.66 2.99
C VAL A 375 -11.21 14.52 3.89
N ILE A 376 -11.00 14.65 5.20
CA ILE A 376 -12.08 14.70 6.17
C ILE A 376 -11.94 15.95 7.03
N GLU A 377 -13.08 16.49 7.43
CA GLU A 377 -13.19 17.76 8.14
C GLU A 377 -13.71 17.53 9.55
N HIS A 378 -13.24 18.35 10.49
CA HIS A 378 -13.69 18.35 11.87
C HIS A 378 -13.98 19.78 12.32
N ASN A 379 -15.22 20.02 12.76
CA ASN A 379 -15.67 21.33 13.23
C ASN A 379 -15.39 21.47 14.72
N LEU A 380 -14.71 22.54 15.09
CA LEU A 380 -14.47 22.87 16.49
C LEU A 380 -15.68 23.54 17.13
N ASP A 381 -16.02 23.14 18.35
CA ASP A 381 -17.00 23.82 19.18
C ASP A 381 -16.28 24.41 20.39
N VAL A 382 -16.17 25.74 20.42
CA VAL A 382 -15.39 26.45 21.45
C VAL A 382 -16.35 27.18 22.37
N TYR A 383 -16.21 26.92 23.66
CA TYR A 383 -17.01 27.55 24.69
C TYR A 383 -16.33 28.79 25.27
N PHE A 384 -17.06 29.90 25.29
CA PHE A 384 -16.59 31.20 25.77
C PHE A 384 -17.73 31.98 26.42
N ALA A 385 -17.39 32.85 27.37
CA ALA A 385 -18.35 33.73 28.02
C ALA A 385 -18.80 34.89 27.10
N PRO A 386 -19.93 35.57 27.40
CA PRO A 386 -20.34 36.81 26.73
C PRO A 386 -19.26 37.90 26.80
N ASP A 387 -19.06 38.65 25.70
CA ASP A 387 -18.06 39.73 25.62
C ASP A 387 -18.59 41.06 26.14
N THR A 388 -19.92 41.25 26.12
CA THR A 388 -20.56 42.50 26.50
C THR A 388 -20.99 42.47 27.96
N ASN A 389 -20.81 43.61 28.64
CA ASN A 389 -21.41 43.82 29.95
C ASN A 389 -22.93 43.65 29.89
N LEU A 390 -23.47 42.99 30.90
CA LEU A 390 -24.90 42.84 31.14
C LEU A 390 -25.57 44.21 31.25
N THR A 391 -26.65 44.43 30.50
CA THR A 391 -27.37 45.71 30.50
C THR A 391 -28.85 45.52 30.84
N ILE A 392 -29.47 46.54 31.45
CA ILE A 392 -30.91 46.61 31.65
C ILE A 392 -31.45 47.79 30.83
N GLN A 393 -32.36 47.51 29.92
CA GLN A 393 -33.19 48.49 29.24
C GLN A 393 -34.53 48.61 29.97
N ARG A 394 -35.00 49.85 30.17
CA ARG A 394 -36.27 50.11 30.85
C ARG A 394 -37.24 50.83 29.92
N THR A 395 -38.47 50.35 29.89
CA THR A 395 -39.59 51.00 29.18
C THR A 395 -40.73 51.24 30.17
N PRO A 396 -41.20 52.48 30.38
CA PRO A 396 -40.74 53.73 29.74
C PRO A 396 -39.37 54.23 30.28
N ALA A 397 -38.62 54.95 29.44
CA ALA A 397 -37.31 55.50 29.81
C ALA A 397 -37.42 56.65 30.85
N GLY A 398 -38.54 57.38 30.84
CA GLY A 398 -38.80 58.53 31.72
C GLY A 398 -39.16 58.18 33.16
N ALA A 399 -39.87 59.09 33.83
CA ALA A 399 -40.33 58.89 35.21
C ALA A 399 -41.32 57.72 35.30
N ILE A 400 -41.14 56.87 36.31
CA ILE A 400 -42.02 55.73 36.56
C ILE A 400 -43.18 56.25 37.40
N ILE A 401 -44.41 56.20 36.88
CA ILE A 401 -45.59 56.71 37.59
C ILE A 401 -46.33 55.54 38.24
N SER A 402 -46.72 55.68 39.50
CA SER A 402 -47.51 54.67 40.20
C SER A 402 -48.84 54.41 39.49
N GLY A 403 -49.17 53.13 39.28
CA GLY A 403 -50.33 52.66 38.51
C GLY A 403 -50.03 52.37 37.03
N ASN A 404 -48.86 52.78 36.52
CA ASN A 404 -48.43 52.40 35.18
C ASN A 404 -47.61 51.10 35.21
N LYS A 405 -47.62 50.38 34.08
CA LYS A 405 -46.74 49.24 33.86
C LYS A 405 -45.32 49.68 33.51
N VAL A 406 -44.34 48.96 34.03
CA VAL A 406 -42.93 49.08 33.65
C VAL A 406 -42.43 47.74 33.13
N ASN A 407 -41.60 47.76 32.09
CA ASN A 407 -40.89 46.61 31.57
C ASN A 407 -39.39 46.82 31.73
N LEU A 408 -38.72 45.88 32.39
CA LEU A 408 -37.27 45.82 32.53
C LEU A 408 -36.74 44.66 31.70
N THR A 409 -35.96 44.96 30.66
CA THR A 409 -35.37 43.98 29.75
C THR A 409 -33.87 43.87 30.03
N CYS A 410 -33.43 42.71 30.51
CA CYS A 410 -32.03 42.39 30.70
C CYS A 410 -31.48 41.75 29.44
N ILE A 411 -30.31 42.19 28.97
CA ILE A 411 -29.72 41.76 27.71
C ILE A 411 -28.26 41.36 27.92
N ALA A 412 -27.92 40.16 27.46
CA ALA A 412 -26.55 39.68 27.33
C ALA A 412 -26.28 39.24 25.89
N SER A 413 -25.17 39.68 25.30
CA SER A 413 -24.78 39.32 23.94
C SER A 413 -23.42 38.63 23.88
N GLY A 414 -23.31 37.67 22.96
CA GLY A 414 -22.20 36.75 22.85
C GLY A 414 -22.31 35.55 23.79
N GLY A 415 -21.22 34.80 23.85
CA GLY A 415 -21.10 33.54 24.58
C GLY A 415 -21.47 32.33 23.72
N ASN A 416 -20.76 31.23 23.91
CA ASN A 416 -21.13 29.93 23.37
C ASN A 416 -20.99 28.87 24.48
N PRO A 417 -22.08 28.22 24.90
CA PRO A 417 -23.47 28.53 24.58
C PRO A 417 -23.94 29.88 25.17
N PRO A 418 -25.13 30.39 24.80
CA PRO A 418 -25.64 31.66 25.34
C PRO A 418 -25.82 31.63 26.86
N ALA A 419 -25.66 32.78 27.52
CA ALA A 419 -25.78 32.88 28.98
C ALA A 419 -27.23 32.77 29.47
N THR A 420 -27.40 32.21 30.67
CA THR A 420 -28.69 32.12 31.37
C THR A 420 -28.96 33.39 32.16
N LEU A 421 -30.10 34.03 31.93
CA LEU A 421 -30.52 35.26 32.60
C LEU A 421 -31.60 34.99 33.65
N SER A 422 -31.51 35.65 34.81
CA SER A 422 -32.53 35.57 35.86
C SER A 422 -32.75 36.90 36.56
N TRP A 423 -33.99 37.14 37.02
CA TRP A 423 -34.41 38.34 37.72
C TRP A 423 -34.75 38.09 39.18
N ASN A 424 -34.44 39.07 40.04
CA ASN A 424 -34.89 39.10 41.44
C ASN A 424 -36.19 39.91 41.65
N CYS A 425 -36.78 40.46 40.60
CA CYS A 425 -38.06 41.18 40.68
C CYS A 425 -39.22 40.29 40.25
N SER A 426 -40.32 40.36 41.00
CA SER A 426 -41.55 39.62 40.69
C SER A 426 -42.37 40.36 39.63
N GLY A 427 -42.83 39.63 38.62
CA GLY A 427 -43.64 40.15 37.52
C GLY A 427 -43.91 39.06 36.50
N THR A 428 -44.45 39.46 35.35
CA THR A 428 -44.62 38.57 34.20
C THR A 428 -43.32 38.50 33.43
N ASN A 429 -42.70 37.32 33.40
CA ASN A 429 -41.43 37.09 32.74
C ASN A 429 -41.61 36.68 31.28
N THR A 430 -40.80 37.24 30.39
CA THR A 430 -40.71 36.85 28.98
C THR A 430 -39.25 36.70 28.58
N ASN A 431 -38.94 35.58 27.93
CA ASN A 431 -37.57 35.19 27.60
C ASN A 431 -37.44 35.10 26.10
N TYR A 432 -36.44 35.76 25.52
CA TYR A 432 -36.17 35.73 24.10
C TYR A 432 -34.70 35.44 23.86
N THR A 433 -34.45 34.40 23.05
CA THR A 433 -33.11 33.95 22.67
C THR A 433 -32.97 34.07 21.17
N THR A 434 -31.98 34.83 20.72
CA THR A 434 -31.55 34.89 19.32
C THR A 434 -30.21 34.18 19.18
N GLU A 435 -29.68 34.02 17.96
CA GLU A 435 -28.42 33.30 17.71
C GLU A 435 -27.22 33.82 18.53
N ASN A 436 -27.18 35.11 18.86
CA ASN A 436 -26.04 35.73 19.55
C ASN A 436 -26.43 36.60 20.76
N THR A 437 -27.72 36.70 21.09
CA THR A 437 -28.19 37.57 22.17
C THR A 437 -29.32 36.90 22.94
N VAL A 438 -29.19 36.87 24.26
CA VAL A 438 -30.23 36.43 25.19
C VAL A 438 -30.82 37.65 25.86
N SER A 439 -32.15 37.69 25.96
CA SER A 439 -32.85 38.71 26.71
C SER A 439 -33.93 38.11 27.60
N HIS A 440 -34.08 38.69 28.79
CA HIS A 440 -35.08 38.29 29.76
C HIS A 440 -35.75 39.57 30.26
N SER A 441 -37.04 39.70 30.00
CA SER A 441 -37.84 40.87 30.37
C SER A 441 -38.80 40.54 31.50
N VAL A 442 -38.98 41.47 32.44
CA VAL A 442 -39.97 41.39 33.51
C VAL A 442 -40.89 42.62 33.45
N GLU A 443 -42.20 42.38 33.29
CA GLU A 443 -43.24 43.41 33.28
C GLU A 443 -44.09 43.34 34.56
N PHE A 444 -44.36 44.48 35.19
CA PHE A 444 -45.27 44.59 36.33
C PHE A 444 -45.85 46.00 36.46
N GLU A 445 -47.00 46.12 37.13
CA GLU A 445 -47.59 47.40 37.51
C GLU A 445 -46.92 47.94 38.77
N VAL A 446 -46.56 49.23 38.76
CA VAL A 446 -45.74 49.83 39.81
C VAL A 446 -46.60 50.49 40.88
N ASP A 447 -46.36 50.16 42.15
CA ASP A 447 -47.00 50.82 43.28
C ASP A 447 -46.06 51.83 43.96
N LYS A 448 -46.63 52.80 44.69
CA LYS A 448 -45.86 53.73 45.52
C LYS A 448 -44.91 53.05 46.51
N ARG A 449 -45.20 51.81 46.94
CA ARG A 449 -44.34 50.98 47.81
C ARG A 449 -43.08 50.50 47.10
N ASP A 450 -43.06 50.45 45.77
CA ASP A 450 -41.89 50.04 44.98
C ASP A 450 -40.86 51.17 44.80
N ASN A 451 -41.11 52.38 45.35
CA ASN A 451 -40.13 53.46 45.30
C ASN A 451 -38.83 53.08 46.02
N ASN A 452 -37.69 53.27 45.35
CA ASN A 452 -36.35 52.81 45.75
C ASN A 452 -36.15 51.29 45.78
N LYS A 453 -37.10 50.49 45.28
CA LYS A 453 -36.89 49.05 45.10
C LYS A 453 -35.79 48.79 44.08
N LEU A 454 -34.96 47.78 44.35
CA LEU A 454 -33.82 47.41 43.54
C LEU A 454 -34.13 46.13 42.76
N CYS A 455 -34.20 46.22 41.43
CA CYS A 455 -34.33 45.07 40.56
C CYS A 455 -32.97 44.64 40.03
N THR A 456 -32.55 43.44 40.36
CA THR A 456 -31.26 42.87 39.93
C THR A 456 -31.51 41.81 38.87
N CYS A 457 -30.78 41.92 37.75
CA CYS A 457 -30.63 40.85 36.78
C CYS A 457 -29.27 40.18 36.98
N SER A 458 -29.22 38.84 36.93
CA SER A 458 -27.98 38.07 36.95
C SER A 458 -27.84 37.21 35.69
N ALA A 459 -26.61 37.12 35.19
CA ALA A 459 -26.23 36.31 34.05
C ALA A 459 -25.17 35.29 34.47
N THR A 460 -25.37 34.03 34.09
CA THR A 460 -24.41 32.94 34.31
C THR A 460 -24.17 32.16 33.03
N HIS A 461 -22.94 31.78 32.76
CA HIS A 461 -22.62 30.90 31.62
C HIS A 461 -22.59 29.44 32.09
N PRO A 462 -23.20 28.48 31.36
CA PRO A 462 -23.39 27.12 31.87
C PRO A 462 -22.09 26.31 32.00
N VAL A 463 -21.03 26.67 31.26
CA VAL A 463 -19.77 25.91 31.24
C VAL A 463 -18.60 26.64 31.90
N THR A 464 -18.64 27.98 31.92
CA THR A 464 -17.52 28.79 32.41
C THR A 464 -17.86 29.36 33.78
N SER A 465 -16.87 29.89 34.50
CA SER A 465 -17.08 30.56 35.78
C SER A 465 -17.71 31.95 35.67
N TYR A 466 -18.14 32.37 34.48
CA TYR A 466 -18.70 33.69 34.23
C TYR A 466 -20.00 33.93 35.01
N ARG A 467 -19.99 35.00 35.80
CA ARG A 467 -21.15 35.52 36.53
C ARG A 467 -21.12 37.04 36.54
N GLN A 468 -22.20 37.68 36.13
CA GLN A 468 -22.35 39.13 36.19
C GLN A 468 -23.74 39.50 36.73
N THR A 469 -23.82 40.59 37.46
CA THR A 469 -25.06 41.18 37.95
C THR A 469 -25.15 42.64 37.58
N VAL A 470 -26.35 43.10 37.27
CA VAL A 470 -26.65 44.51 37.01
C VAL A 470 -27.95 44.88 37.69
N GLU A 471 -28.03 46.11 38.16
CA GLU A 471 -29.13 46.58 39.01
C GLU A 471 -29.84 47.77 38.39
N ASN A 472 -31.16 47.83 38.56
CA ASN A 472 -31.99 48.98 38.23
C ASN A 472 -32.79 49.38 39.46
N ARG A 473 -32.54 50.61 39.95
CA ARG A 473 -33.31 51.18 41.06
C ARG A 473 -34.53 51.92 40.52
N LEU A 474 -35.71 51.58 41.03
CA LEU A 474 -36.97 52.20 40.63
C LEU A 474 -37.17 53.51 41.38
N PHE A 475 -37.31 54.61 40.63
CA PHE A 475 -37.68 55.92 41.16
C PHE A 475 -39.14 56.20 40.78
N VAL A 476 -40.05 55.92 41.71
CA VAL A 476 -41.50 55.90 41.45
C VAL A 476 -42.12 57.22 41.89
N TYR A 477 -42.75 57.91 40.95
CA TYR A 477 -43.50 59.12 41.16
C TYR A 477 -44.94 58.77 41.50
N PHE A 478 -45.47 59.37 42.57
CA PHE A 478 -46.83 59.15 43.02
C PHE A 478 -47.43 60.45 43.56
N LYS A 479 -48.74 60.62 43.35
CA LYS A 479 -49.49 61.79 43.82
C LYS A 479 -49.44 61.88 45.36
N PRO A 480 -49.59 63.09 45.94
CA PRO A 480 -49.58 63.24 47.38
C PRO A 480 -50.72 62.44 48.02
N PHE A 481 -50.44 61.82 49.16
CA PHE A 481 -51.46 61.16 49.97
C PHE A 481 -51.20 61.42 51.45
N LEU A 482 -52.27 61.41 52.24
CA LEU A 482 -52.20 61.74 53.66
C LEU A 482 -51.27 60.78 54.43
N ASP A 483 -50.38 61.36 55.24
CA ASP A 483 -49.69 60.64 56.31
C ASP A 483 -50.48 60.77 57.62
N THR A 484 -51.26 59.74 57.93
CA THR A 484 -52.12 59.70 59.13
C THR A 484 -51.33 59.76 60.44
N THR A 485 -50.06 59.39 60.43
CA THR A 485 -49.22 59.36 61.65
C THR A 485 -48.69 60.73 62.05
N LYS A 486 -48.59 61.66 61.10
CA LYS A 486 -48.00 63.00 61.28
C LYS A 486 -48.99 64.14 61.01
N SER A 487 -50.27 63.82 60.81
CA SER A 487 -51.31 64.80 60.48
C SER A 487 -52.34 64.92 61.60
N ASN A 488 -52.49 66.11 62.19
CA ASN A 488 -53.64 66.46 63.01
C ASN A 488 -54.69 67.15 62.12
N SER A 489 -55.70 66.37 61.71
CA SER A 489 -56.54 66.73 60.56
C SER A 489 -58.02 66.32 60.68
N PRO A 490 -58.71 66.59 61.79
CA PRO A 490 -60.15 66.29 61.93
C PRO A 490 -60.98 67.02 60.84
N ALA A 491 -61.95 66.33 60.23
CA ALA A 491 -62.74 66.89 59.12
C ALA A 491 -63.63 68.07 59.57
N ASN A 492 -64.14 68.00 60.79
CA ASN A 492 -64.93 69.03 61.43
C ASN A 492 -64.24 69.44 62.74
N ILE A 493 -64.11 70.73 62.97
CA ILE A 493 -63.46 71.32 64.14
C ILE A 493 -64.46 72.27 64.78
N ASP A 494 -65.04 71.85 65.91
CA ASP A 494 -65.88 72.72 66.74
C ASP A 494 -64.99 73.43 67.77
N ILE A 495 -64.82 74.73 67.61
CA ILE A 495 -63.90 75.55 68.39
C ILE A 495 -64.61 76.84 68.86
N SER A 496 -64.30 77.34 70.05
CA SER A 496 -64.93 78.56 70.57
C SER A 496 -64.25 79.79 69.98
N GLU A 497 -64.95 80.93 69.97
CA GLU A 497 -64.30 82.20 69.61
C GLU A 497 -63.19 82.53 70.62
N ASN A 498 -62.05 83.03 70.13
CA ASN A 498 -60.81 83.29 70.86
C ASN A 498 -59.99 82.05 71.29
N ASP A 499 -60.37 80.83 70.89
CA ASP A 499 -59.53 79.65 71.08
C ASP A 499 -58.39 79.55 70.03
N HIS A 500 -57.44 78.64 70.25
CA HIS A 500 -56.31 78.34 69.37
C HIS A 500 -56.66 77.29 68.31
N LEU A 501 -56.60 77.65 67.03
CA LEU A 501 -56.79 76.71 65.93
C LEU A 501 -55.43 76.21 65.44
N PHE A 502 -55.18 74.90 65.58
CA PHE A 502 -53.98 74.25 65.08
C PHE A 502 -54.31 73.07 64.18
N ILE A 503 -54.06 73.23 62.87
CA ILE A 503 -54.23 72.18 61.87
C ILE A 503 -52.86 71.84 61.31
N THR A 504 -52.49 70.57 61.33
CA THR A 504 -51.25 70.09 60.69
C THR A 504 -51.57 69.00 59.70
N VAL A 505 -51.19 69.22 58.44
CA VAL A 505 -51.36 68.22 57.40
C VAL A 505 -49.99 67.83 56.88
N SER A 506 -49.72 66.53 56.94
CA SER A 506 -48.54 65.91 56.37
C SER A 506 -48.96 64.97 55.25
N VAL A 507 -48.35 65.11 54.08
CA VAL A 507 -48.56 64.22 52.94
C VAL A 507 -47.26 63.54 52.55
N LYS A 508 -47.36 62.29 52.09
CA LYS A 508 -46.28 61.59 51.41
C LYS A 508 -46.44 61.75 49.91
N SER A 509 -45.37 62.11 49.20
CA SER A 509 -45.39 62.29 47.74
C SER A 509 -44.00 62.11 47.13
N ASN A 510 -43.94 61.74 45.85
CA ASN A 510 -42.71 61.80 45.06
C ASN A 510 -43.04 62.30 43.64
N PRO A 511 -42.50 63.42 43.15
CA PRO A 511 -41.66 64.39 43.87
C PRO A 511 -42.47 65.17 44.91
N HIS A 512 -41.79 66.01 45.70
CA HIS A 512 -42.41 66.89 46.69
C HIS A 512 -43.51 67.77 46.07
N PRO A 513 -44.63 68.02 46.79
CA PRO A 513 -45.72 68.80 46.26
C PRO A 513 -45.54 70.29 46.58
N ILE A 514 -46.17 71.12 45.77
CA ILE A 514 -46.46 72.51 46.10
C ILE A 514 -47.70 72.51 46.99
N ILE A 515 -47.55 73.03 48.22
CA ILE A 515 -48.62 73.13 49.20
C ILE A 515 -49.23 74.54 49.13
N LYS A 516 -50.55 74.61 49.10
CA LYS A 516 -51.35 75.84 49.16
C LYS A 516 -52.52 75.67 50.12
N TRP A 517 -52.80 76.69 50.91
CA TRP A 517 -53.98 76.77 51.76
C TRP A 517 -54.94 77.84 51.25
N THR A 518 -56.22 77.52 51.24
CA THR A 518 -57.28 78.47 50.90
C THR A 518 -58.37 78.45 51.96
N PHE A 519 -59.00 79.59 52.19
CA PHE A 519 -60.07 79.75 53.17
C PHE A 519 -61.29 80.41 52.53
N ILE A 520 -62.47 79.89 52.90
CA ILE A 520 -63.78 80.40 52.51
C ILE A 520 -64.56 80.65 53.79
N ALA A 521 -64.89 81.91 54.07
CA ALA A 521 -65.66 82.29 55.26
C ALA A 521 -67.09 81.76 55.19
N GLN A 522 -67.65 81.40 56.34
CA GLN A 522 -69.00 80.83 56.46
C GLN A 522 -70.10 81.81 56.01
N GLU A 523 -69.89 83.12 56.18
CA GLU A 523 -70.83 84.18 55.80
C GLU A 523 -70.82 84.50 54.29
N ASN A 524 -69.96 83.84 53.49
CA ASN A 524 -69.73 84.19 52.08
C ASN A 524 -69.70 82.96 51.14
N ILE A 525 -70.50 81.92 51.47
CA ILE A 525 -70.54 80.63 50.76
C ILE A 525 -71.01 80.75 49.29
N ASP A 526 -71.60 81.89 48.89
CA ASP A 526 -72.23 82.07 47.57
C ASP A 526 -71.34 82.77 46.51
N CYS A 527 -70.09 83.10 46.79
CA CYS A 527 -69.16 83.69 45.81
C CYS A 527 -67.70 83.23 46.02
N CYS A 528 -67.03 82.84 44.93
CA CYS A 528 -65.72 82.15 44.87
C CYS A 528 -64.49 82.94 45.35
N ASN A 529 -64.61 83.80 46.37
CA ASN A 529 -63.50 84.56 46.93
C ASN A 529 -62.69 83.71 47.91
N ASN A 530 -61.88 82.80 47.36
CA ASN A 530 -60.91 82.04 48.14
C ASN A 530 -59.78 82.97 48.61
N SER A 531 -59.63 83.18 49.92
CA SER A 531 -58.45 83.86 50.45
C SER A 531 -57.29 82.85 50.56
N VAL A 532 -56.12 83.21 50.02
CA VAL A 532 -54.92 82.37 50.12
C VAL A 532 -54.29 82.61 51.49
N ILE A 533 -54.05 81.54 52.24
CA ILE A 533 -53.37 81.62 53.54
C ILE A 533 -51.88 81.40 53.32
N ASN A 534 -51.06 82.36 53.76
CA ASN A 534 -49.62 82.20 53.81
C ASN A 534 -49.26 81.16 54.86
N SER A 535 -48.67 80.06 54.43
CA SER A 535 -48.23 78.96 55.29
C SER A 535 -46.79 78.60 54.98
N THR A 536 -46.03 78.16 55.97
CA THR A 536 -44.73 77.53 55.74
C THR A 536 -44.92 76.03 55.48
N SER A 537 -44.17 75.50 54.52
CA SER A 537 -44.13 74.07 54.22
C SER A 537 -42.73 73.52 54.45
N ILE A 538 -42.64 72.36 55.08
CA ILE A 538 -41.38 71.68 55.39
C ILE A 538 -41.36 70.34 54.66
N ASN A 539 -40.26 70.07 53.95
CA ASN A 539 -40.03 68.82 53.22
C ASN A 539 -38.95 67.99 53.95
N VAL A 540 -39.28 66.75 54.33
CA VAL A 540 -38.34 65.79 54.96
C VAL A 540 -38.55 64.40 54.37
N GLY A 541 -37.54 63.88 53.66
CA GLY A 541 -37.64 62.59 52.99
C GLY A 541 -38.74 62.59 51.93
N LEU A 542 -39.73 61.71 52.04
CA LEU A 542 -40.93 61.71 51.18
C LEU A 542 -42.10 62.54 51.74
N HIS A 543 -41.91 63.14 52.92
CA HIS A 543 -42.98 63.85 53.63
C HIS A 543 -42.91 65.35 53.35
N SER A 544 -44.08 65.94 53.14
CA SER A 544 -44.27 67.38 53.01
C SER A 544 -45.38 67.79 53.96
N SER A 545 -45.03 68.62 54.94
CA SER A 545 -45.93 69.04 56.02
C SER A 545 -46.12 70.54 56.00
N SER A 546 -47.33 70.99 56.28
CA SER A 546 -47.64 72.40 56.53
C SER A 546 -48.68 72.50 57.62
N ASN A 547 -48.56 73.55 58.43
CA ASN A 547 -49.48 73.83 59.52
C ASN A 547 -50.13 75.21 59.36
N ILE A 548 -51.35 75.31 59.88
CA ILE A 548 -52.02 76.57 60.15
C ILE A 548 -52.13 76.66 61.67
N SER A 549 -51.63 77.77 62.21
CA SER A 549 -51.78 78.15 63.61
C SER A 549 -52.41 79.53 63.66
N ILE A 550 -53.62 79.63 64.20
CA ILE A 550 -54.31 80.90 64.38
C ILE A 550 -54.60 81.05 65.87
N ASP A 551 -53.96 82.05 66.47
CA ASP A 551 -54.19 82.44 67.86
C ASP A 551 -55.39 83.41 67.91
N ASN A 552 -56.25 83.28 68.92
CA ASN A 552 -57.44 84.12 69.12
C ASN A 552 -58.40 84.15 67.90
N LEU A 553 -58.87 82.98 67.47
CA LEU A 553 -59.76 82.82 66.31
C LEU A 553 -61.01 83.73 66.38
N LYS A 554 -61.27 84.52 65.32
CA LYS A 554 -62.40 85.46 65.23
C LYS A 554 -63.56 84.92 64.43
N LYS A 555 -64.76 85.48 64.63
CA LYS A 555 -66.00 85.02 63.97
C LYS A 555 -65.94 84.98 62.44
N ASN A 556 -65.28 85.94 61.81
CA ASN A 556 -65.09 86.00 60.35
C ASN A 556 -64.06 84.99 59.80
N GLN A 557 -63.40 84.22 60.67
CA GLN A 557 -62.45 83.15 60.34
C GLN A 557 -63.07 81.75 60.51
N PHE A 558 -64.35 81.66 60.90
CA PHE A 558 -65.13 80.42 60.78
C PHE A 558 -65.50 80.17 59.31
N GLY A 559 -65.38 78.92 58.87
CA GLY A 559 -65.56 78.57 57.46
C GLY A 559 -64.81 77.31 57.03
N GLN A 560 -64.62 77.17 55.72
CA GLN A 560 -63.97 76.02 55.11
C GLN A 560 -62.51 76.33 54.78
N TYR A 561 -61.59 75.65 55.46
CA TYR A 561 -60.17 75.66 55.14
C TYR A 561 -59.86 74.49 54.21
N THR A 562 -59.16 74.73 53.11
CA THR A 562 -58.77 73.70 52.15
C THR A 562 -57.26 73.64 52.03
N PHE A 563 -56.69 72.49 52.39
CA PHE A 563 -55.31 72.09 52.11
C PHE A 563 -55.23 71.49 50.71
N MET A 564 -54.33 72.03 49.89
CA MET A 564 -54.06 71.54 48.55
C MET A 564 -52.57 71.24 48.39
N ALA A 565 -52.24 69.98 48.11
CA ALA A 565 -50.88 69.56 47.78
C ALA A 565 -50.85 69.05 46.34
N THR A 566 -50.01 69.65 45.49
CA THR A 566 -49.95 69.34 44.06
C THR A 566 -48.54 68.96 43.63
N ASN A 567 -48.36 67.81 42.98
CA ASN A 567 -47.13 67.48 42.28
C ASN A 567 -47.40 67.12 40.81
N VAL A 568 -46.36 66.73 40.07
CA VAL A 568 -46.45 66.39 38.65
C VAL A 568 -47.34 65.17 38.33
N VAL A 569 -47.68 64.35 39.33
CA VAL A 569 -48.54 63.16 39.16
C VAL A 569 -50.00 63.48 39.48
N GLY A 570 -50.26 64.40 40.41
CA GLY A 570 -51.62 64.77 40.75
C GLY A 570 -51.75 65.63 42.00
N ILE A 571 -52.99 65.76 42.46
CA ILE A 571 -53.40 66.68 43.53
C ILE A 571 -54.01 65.88 44.68
N PHE A 572 -53.69 66.26 45.91
CA PHE A 572 -54.40 65.90 47.12
C PHE A 572 -55.09 67.12 47.70
N LEU A 573 -56.39 66.98 47.98
CA LEU A 573 -57.20 68.01 48.60
C LEU A 573 -57.76 67.48 49.91
N ARG A 574 -57.73 68.32 50.95
CA ARG A 574 -58.43 68.07 52.20
C ARG A 574 -59.12 69.33 52.69
N LYS A 575 -60.41 69.19 52.97
CA LYS A 575 -61.24 70.27 53.50
C LYS A 575 -61.43 70.08 55.01
N PHE A 576 -61.43 71.19 55.73
CA PHE A 576 -61.65 71.29 57.16
C PHE A 576 -62.77 72.29 57.39
N SER A 577 -63.85 71.85 58.02
CA SER A 577 -64.96 72.72 58.41
C SER A 577 -64.70 73.19 59.84
N VAL A 578 -64.41 74.48 60.01
CA VAL A 578 -64.16 75.09 61.33
C VAL A 578 -65.40 75.88 61.72
N LEU A 579 -66.11 75.41 62.75
CA LEU A 579 -67.39 75.94 63.20
C LEU A 579 -67.28 76.47 64.63
N GLY A 580 -68.01 77.55 64.91
CA GLY A 580 -68.10 78.12 66.26
C GLY A 580 -68.98 77.27 67.17
N LYS A 581 -68.44 76.84 68.32
CA LYS A 581 -69.25 76.19 69.37
C LYS A 581 -70.40 77.12 69.81
N GLY A 582 -71.64 76.65 69.64
CA GLY A 582 -72.85 77.40 69.99
C GLY A 582 -73.52 78.18 68.85
N MET A 583 -73.00 78.13 67.62
CA MET A 583 -73.68 78.67 66.41
C MET A 583 -74.56 77.63 65.70
N TYR A 584 -75.22 76.73 66.44
CA TYR A 584 -76.31 75.92 65.90
C TYR A 584 -77.63 76.62 66.21
N ASN A 585 -78.06 77.53 65.32
CA ASN A 585 -79.48 77.75 65.09
C ASN A 585 -79.71 78.47 63.76
N VAL A 586 -80.58 77.86 62.97
CA VAL A 586 -81.19 78.29 61.71
C VAL A 586 -80.33 78.12 60.45
N PHE A 587 -80.40 76.93 59.84
CA PHE A 587 -81.08 76.80 58.53
C PHE A 587 -81.73 75.41 58.42
N CYS A 588 -83.00 75.47 58.03
CA CYS A 588 -83.92 74.35 57.86
C CYS A 588 -83.61 73.51 56.62
N LEU A 589 -84.10 72.27 56.69
CA LEU A 589 -84.60 71.46 55.58
C LEU A 589 -85.14 72.29 54.41
N LEU A 590 -84.71 71.96 53.18
CA LEU A 590 -85.50 71.97 51.95
C LEU A 590 -84.76 71.09 50.90
N ASN A 591 -85.39 69.94 50.60
CA ASN A 591 -85.18 68.92 49.55
C ASN A 591 -83.80 68.65 48.96
#